data_AF-A0A2D9SMR1-F1
#
_entry.id   AF-A0A2D9SMR1-F1
#
_cell.length_a   1.000
_cell.length_b   1.000
_cell.length_c   1.000
_cell.angle_alpha   90.00
_cell.angle_beta   90.00
_cell.angle_gamma   90.00
#
_symmetry.space_group_name_H-M   'P 1'
#
loop_
_entity.id
_entity.type
_entity.pdbx_description
1 polymer ?
#
loop_
_entity_poly.entity_id
_entity_poly.type
_entity_poly.pdbx_seq_one_letter_code
_entity_poly.pdbx_strand_id
1 'polypeptide(L)' 'MQIVIGLRGVLDLDKGGDLAKQLYETYTSIAASLFKAIGNKDLVAIEKLYLAMSELKEGWLAVN' A
#
# COMPACT_ATOMS: atom_id res chain seq x y z
N MET A 1 -9.98 -1.60 -4.60
CA MET A 1 -9.09 -0.41 -4.59
C MET A 1 -9.35 0.56 -3.43
N GLN A 2 -10.58 0.67 -2.91
CA GLN A 2 -10.93 1.67 -1.88
C GLN A 2 -10.05 1.62 -0.62
N ILE A 3 -9.56 0.44 -0.22
CA ILE A 3 -8.72 0.27 0.98
C ILE A 3 -7.36 0.96 0.84
N VAL A 4 -6.61 0.70 -0.25
CA VAL A 4 -5.26 1.29 -0.45
C VAL A 4 -5.34 2.80 -0.61
N ILE A 5 -6.37 3.29 -1.32
CA ILE A 5 -6.60 4.72 -1.50
C ILE A 5 -7.00 5.38 -0.17
N GLY A 6 -7.82 4.70 0.64
CA GLY A 6 -8.18 5.14 1.98
C GLY A 6 -6.98 5.25 2.91
N LEU A 7 -6.12 4.22 2.95
CA LEU A 7 -4.89 4.22 3.74
C LEU A 7 -3.93 5.35 3.35
N ARG A 8 -3.82 5.63 2.04
CA ARG A 8 -3.05 6.78 1.56
C ARG A 8 -3.65 8.11 2.00
N GLY A 9 -4.97 8.23 1.96
CA GLY A 9 -5.69 9.48 2.23
C GLY A 9 -5.70 9.91 3.69
N VAL A 10 -5.41 9.00 4.63
CA VAL A 10 -5.37 9.30 6.07
C VAL A 10 -3.96 9.63 6.59
N LEU A 11 -2.94 9.59 5.73
CA LEU A 11 -1.57 9.93 6.11
C LEU A 11 -1.45 11.44 6.39
N ASP A 12 -0.98 11.78 7.59
CA ASP A 12 -0.61 13.16 7.93
C ASP A 12 0.76 13.47 7.29
N LEU A 13 0.75 14.04 6.10
CA LEU A 13 1.97 14.40 5.37
C LEU A 13 2.68 15.62 5.97
N ASP A 14 1.99 16.41 6.78
CA ASP A 14 2.53 17.63 7.41
C ASP A 14 3.33 17.28 8.68
N LYS A 15 2.83 16.34 9.49
CA LYS A 15 3.46 15.93 10.76
C LYS A 15 4.13 14.57 10.72
N GLY A 16 3.81 13.73 9.75
CA GLY A 16 4.32 12.35 9.66
C GLY A 16 5.73 12.24 9.06
N GLY A 17 6.34 13.35 8.64
CA GLY A 17 7.72 13.41 8.18
C GLY A 17 8.01 12.45 7.01
N ASP A 18 9.24 11.92 6.98
CA ASP A 18 9.69 11.07 5.88
C ASP A 18 8.97 9.71 5.84
N LEU A 19 8.55 9.20 7.01
CA LEU A 19 7.78 7.95 7.08
C LEU A 19 6.43 8.08 6.36
N ALA A 20 5.69 9.16 6.60
CA ALA A 20 4.41 9.37 5.93
C ALA A 20 4.57 9.55 4.40
N LYS A 21 5.64 10.22 3.95
CA LYS A 21 5.96 10.32 2.51
C LYS A 21 6.27 8.95 1.91
N GLN A 22 7.09 8.14 2.58
CA GLN A 22 7.47 6.81 2.11
C GLN A 22 6.26 5.86 2.05
N LEU A 23 5.36 5.93 3.02
CA LEU A 23 4.10 5.18 3.00
C LEU A 23 3.17 5.65 1.88
N TYR A 24 3.09 6.96 1.64
CA TYR A 24 2.29 7.53 0.56
C TYR A 24 2.74 7.05 -0.82
N GLU A 25 4.05 7.05 -1.07
CA GLU A 25 4.65 6.54 -2.31
C GLU A 25 4.42 5.04 -2.47
N THR A 26 4.60 4.28 -1.38
CA THR A 26 4.37 2.84 -1.35
C THR A 26 2.92 2.49 -1.69
N TYR A 27 1.94 3.12 -1.05
CA TYR A 27 0.53 2.89 -1.34
C TYR A 27 0.14 3.32 -2.76
N THR A 28 0.76 4.39 -3.28
CA THR A 28 0.55 4.82 -4.67
C THR A 28 1.07 3.78 -5.67
N SER A 29 2.27 3.23 -5.43
CA SER A 29 2.86 2.17 -6.26
C SER A 29 2.04 0.86 -6.20
N ILE A 30 1.57 0.47 -5.01
CA ILE A 30 0.70 -0.70 -4.83
C ILE A 30 -0.62 -0.52 -5.59
N ALA A 31 -1.24 0.66 -5.51
CA ALA A 31 -2.49 0.93 -6.21
C ALA A 31 -2.34 0.82 -7.75
N ALA A 32 -1.27 1.38 -8.30
CA ALA A 32 -0.97 1.28 -9.74
C ALA A 32 -0.71 -0.17 -10.18
N SER A 33 0.07 -0.91 -9.38
CA SER A 33 0.40 -2.31 -9.64
C SER A 33 -0.83 -3.21 -9.57
N LEU A 34 -1.69 -2.99 -8.59
CA LEU A 34 -2.95 -3.73 -8.43
C LEU A 34 -3.90 -3.45 -9.60
N PHE A 35 -4.02 -2.20 -10.04
CA PHE A 35 -4.83 -1.85 -11.20
C PHE A 35 -4.37 -2.59 -12.45
N LYS A 36 -3.05 -2.62 -12.71
CA LYS A 36 -2.45 -3.35 -13.83
C LYS A 36 -2.68 -4.86 -13.73
N ALA A 37 -2.48 -5.45 -12.55
CA ALA A 37 -2.63 -6.89 -12.33
C ALA A 37 -4.09 -7.35 -12.53
N ILE A 38 -5.06 -6.57 -12.04
CA ILE A 38 -6.49 -6.83 -12.26
C ILE A 38 -6.82 -6.77 -13.76
N GLY A 39 -6.35 -5.74 -14.46
CA GLY A 39 -6.57 -5.58 -15.90
C GLY A 39 -6.02 -6.74 -16.73
N ASN A 40 -4.87 -7.28 -16.33
CA ASN A 40 -4.21 -8.40 -16.99
C ASN A 40 -4.67 -9.78 -16.52
N LYS A 41 -5.56 -9.85 -15.51
CA LYS A 41 -5.93 -11.11 -14.81
C LYS A 41 -4.71 -11.89 -14.29
N ASP A 42 -3.66 -11.17 -13.87
CA ASP A 42 -2.41 -11.74 -13.37
C ASP A 42 -2.56 -12.10 -11.89
N LEU A 43 -3.01 -13.33 -11.63
CA LEU A 43 -3.22 -13.84 -10.27
C LEU A 43 -1.93 -13.90 -9.45
N VAL A 44 -0.78 -14.16 -10.07
CA VAL A 44 0.51 -14.24 -9.39
C VAL A 44 0.93 -12.84 -8.90
N ALA A 45 0.74 -11.81 -9.71
CA ALA A 45 0.99 -10.44 -9.31
C ALA A 45 0.05 -9.99 -8.16
N ILE A 46 -1.23 -10.40 -8.21
CA ILE A 46 -2.19 -10.09 -7.14
C ILE A 46 -1.77 -10.73 -5.81
N GLU A 47 -1.35 -12.00 -5.82
CA GLU A 47 -0.90 -12.71 -4.62
C GLU A 47 0.34 -12.05 -4.00
N LYS A 48 1.31 -11.65 -4.82
CA LYS A 48 2.49 -10.89 -4.35
C LYS A 48 2.13 -9.56 -3.72
N LEU A 49 1.20 -8.82 -4.32
CA LEU A 49 0.71 -7.55 -3.77
C LEU A 49 0.00 -7.75 -2.43
N TYR A 50 -0.77 -8.83 -2.29
CA TYR A 50 -1.41 -9.19 -1.03
C TYR A 50 -0.39 -9.49 0.07
N LEU A 51 0.67 -10.24 -0.24
CA LEU A 51 1.76 -10.53 0.71
C LEU A 51 2.48 -9.24 1.15
N ALA A 52 2.87 -8.38 0.20
CA ALA A 52 3.54 -7.12 0.52
C ALA A 52 2.68 -6.20 1.40
N MET A 53 1.36 -6.15 1.15
CA MET A 53 0.43 -5.40 2.01
C MET A 53 0.30 -6.02 3.41
N SER A 54 0.40 -7.35 3.52
CA SER A 54 0.35 -8.05 4.80
C SER A 54 1.60 -7.79 5.63
N GLU A 55 2.79 -7.82 5.02
CA GLU A 55 4.05 -7.46 5.66
C GLU A 55 4.05 -6.02 6.18
N LEU A 56 3.52 -5.06 5.38
CA LEU A 56 3.37 -3.68 5.83
C LEU A 56 2.44 -3.55 7.05
N LYS A 57 1.33 -4.30 7.06
CA LYS A 57 0.41 -4.34 8.20
C LYS A 57 1.08 -4.92 9.44
N GLU A 58 1.81 -6.01 9.29
CA GLU A 58 2.55 -6.66 10.38
C GLU A 58 3.63 -5.74 10.95
N GLY A 59 4.40 -5.08 10.08
CA GLY A 59 5.37 -4.06 10.47
C GLY A 59 4.72 -2.94 11.29
N TRP A 60 3.54 -2.46 10.88
CA TRP A 60 2.81 -1.44 11.64
C TRP A 60 2.35 -1.94 13.02
N LEU A 61 1.88 -3.18 13.12
CA LEU A 61 1.46 -3.79 14.38
C LEU A 61 2.64 -4.04 15.34
N ALA A 62 3.87 -4.15 14.84
CA ALA A 62 5.05 -4.38 15.68
C ALA A 62 5.58 -3.12 16.36
N VAL A 63 5.28 -1.93 15.82
CA VAL A 63 5.71 -0.62 16.37
C VAL A 63 4.65 0.05 17.25
N ASN A 64 3.47 -0.54 17.37
CA ASN A 64 2.31 -0.01 18.09
C ASN A 64 1.89 -0.96 19.21
#